data_AF-A0A6P3Y0G3-F1
#
_entry.id   AF-A0A6P3Y0G3-F1
#
_cell.length_a   1.000
_cell.length_b   1.000
_cell.length_c   1.000
_cell.angle_alpha   90.00
_cell.angle_beta   90.00
_cell.angle_gamma   90.00
#
_symmetry.space_group_name_H-M   'P 1'
#
loop_
_entity.id
_entity.type
_entity.pdbx_description
1 polymer ?
#
loop_
_entity_poly.entity_id
_entity_poly.type
_entity_poly.pdbx_seq_one_letter_code
_entity_poly.pdbx_strand_id
1 'polypeptide(L)'
;MQVFWDTLVMCSLGFLVMTSKLLADAAYSSLWYNMSLSQSKNILFVIMRSQRKLTLTAGRMANLSLETFTTIMKASVSYVSVFNAMY
;
A
#
# COMPACT_ATOMS: atom_id res chain seq x y z
N MET A 1 -4.36 7.87 -23.29
CA MET A 1 -4.70 8.77 -22.16
C MET A 1 -5.38 8.05 -21.00
N GLN A 2 -6.25 7.06 -21.22
CA GLN A 2 -6.92 6.28 -20.16
C GLN A 2 -5.93 5.58 -19.19
N VAL A 3 -4.96 4.86 -19.77
CA VAL A 3 -4.03 3.98 -19.03
C VAL A 3 -3.17 4.77 -18.03
N PHE A 4 -2.79 6.00 -18.36
CA PHE A 4 -1.96 6.84 -17.48
C PHE A 4 -2.71 7.23 -16.20
N TRP A 5 -3.98 7.59 -16.32
CA TRP A 5 -4.85 7.89 -15.18
C TRP A 5 -5.09 6.67 -14.30
N ASP A 6 -5.37 5.52 -14.90
CA ASP A 6 -5.55 4.26 -14.15
C ASP A 6 -4.28 3.88 -13.38
N THR A 7 -3.10 4.08 -14.01
CA THR A 7 -1.81 3.80 -13.37
C THR A 7 -1.51 4.79 -12.23
N LEU A 8 -1.87 6.08 -12.38
CA LEU A 8 -1.74 7.08 -11.32
C LEU A 8 -2.63 6.77 -10.10
N VAL A 9 -3.86 6.34 -10.35
CA VAL A 9 -4.80 5.92 -9.30
C VAL A 9 -4.24 4.71 -8.55
N MET A 10 -3.70 3.71 -9.25
CA MET A 10 -3.08 2.55 -8.61
C MET A 10 -1.81 2.91 -7.83
N CYS A 11 -0.98 3.81 -8.34
CA CYS A 11 0.23 4.28 -7.67
C CYS A 11 -0.08 5.04 -6.38
N SER A 12 -1.05 5.97 -6.42
CA SER A 12 -1.48 6.72 -5.23
C SER A 12 -2.11 5.82 -4.17
N LEU A 13 -2.91 4.83 -4.56
CA LEU A 13 -3.45 3.81 -3.65
C LEU A 13 -2.34 2.97 -3.01
N GLY A 14 -1.38 2.50 -3.81
CA GLY A 14 -0.23 1.74 -3.30
C GLY A 14 0.61 2.54 -2.31
N PHE A 15 0.88 3.81 -2.61
CA PHE A 15 1.59 4.72 -1.72
C PHE A 15 0.85 4.89 -0.39
N LEU A 16 -0.44 5.24 -0.42
CA LEU A 16 -1.26 5.40 0.80
C LEU A 16 -1.27 4.14 1.68
N VAL A 17 -1.33 2.95 1.08
CA VAL A 17 -1.28 1.68 1.82
C VAL A 17 0.09 1.48 2.49
N MET A 18 1.18 1.79 1.80
CA MET A 18 2.53 1.70 2.36
C MET A 18 2.71 2.70 3.52
N THR A 19 2.30 3.95 3.35
CA THR A 19 2.39 4.99 4.38
C THR A 19 1.55 4.61 5.61
N SER A 20 0.37 4.01 5.41
CA SER A 20 -0.49 3.54 6.51
C SER A 20 0.16 2.42 7.34
N LYS A 21 0.87 1.48 6.69
CA LYS A 21 1.59 0.42 7.40
C LYS A 21 2.77 0.97 8.20
N LEU A 22 3.55 1.88 7.62
CA LEU A 22 4.65 2.54 8.31
C LEU A 22 4.15 3.35 9.52
N LEU A 23 3.03 4.04 9.38
CA LEU A 23 2.39 4.77 10.47
C LEU A 23 1.93 3.83 11.59
N ALA A 24 1.38 2.66 11.25
CA ALA A 24 0.97 1.65 12.22
C ALA A 24 2.16 1.11 13.02
N ASP A 25 3.29 0.86 12.35
CA ASP A 25 4.51 0.34 12.95
C ASP A 25 5.20 1.39 13.83
N ALA A 26 5.21 2.66 13.39
CA ALA A 26 5.65 3.80 14.19
C ALA A 26 4.76 4.01 15.43
N ALA A 27 3.43 3.86 15.28
CA ALA A 27 2.51 3.94 16.41
C ALA A 27 2.71 2.77 17.39
N TYR A 28 2.98 1.56 16.89
CA TYR A 28 3.25 0.39 17.72
C TYR A 28 4.57 0.51 18.51
N SER A 29 5.61 1.07 17.89
CA SER A 29 6.91 1.32 18.51
C SER A 29 6.93 2.53 19.46
N SER A 30 5.86 3.33 19.50
CA SER A 30 5.70 4.38 20.51
C SER A 30 5.52 3.77 21.92
N LEU A 31 5.90 4.48 22.98
CA LEU A 31 5.66 4.06 24.38
C LEU A 31 4.17 4.24 24.77
N TRP A 32 3.24 3.68 23.98
CA TRP A 32 1.79 3.77 24.16
C TRP A 32 1.30 3.22 25.51
N TYR A 33 2.07 2.31 26.11
CA TYR A 33 1.83 1.73 27.43
C TYR A 33 2.14 2.68 28.59
N ASN A 34 2.89 3.76 28.35
CA ASN A 34 3.24 4.76 29.35
C ASN A 34 2.41 6.07 29.22
N MET A 35 1.47 6.11 28.28
CA MET A 35 0.56 7.24 28.06
C MET A 35 -0.75 7.09 28.86
N SER A 36 -1.50 8.19 28.96
CA SER A 36 -2.82 8.17 29.57
C SER A 36 -3.77 7.19 28.88
N LEU A 37 -4.66 6.57 29.67
CA LEU A 37 -5.62 5.55 29.22
C LEU A 37 -6.48 5.98 28.01
N SER A 38 -6.78 7.29 27.87
CA SER A 38 -7.52 7.83 26.73
C SER A 38 -6.69 7.81 25.44
N GLN A 39 -5.43 8.21 25.50
CA GLN A 39 -4.52 8.24 24.35
C GLN A 39 -4.12 6.83 23.92
N SER A 40 -3.89 5.95 24.89
CA SER A 40 -3.54 4.54 24.65
C SER A 40 -4.66 3.81 23.89
N LYS A 41 -5.94 4.06 24.25
CA LYS A 41 -7.10 3.54 23.51
C LYS A 41 -7.16 4.06 22.08
N ASN A 42 -6.92 5.36 21.87
CA ASN A 42 -6.93 5.95 20.53
C ASN A 42 -5.84 5.35 19.64
N ILE A 43 -4.62 5.17 20.16
CA ILE A 43 -3.51 4.54 19.44
C ILE A 43 -3.86 3.09 19.09
N LEU A 44 -4.45 2.34 20.02
CA LEU A 44 -4.89 0.96 19.76
C LEU A 44 -5.94 0.89 18.64
N PHE A 45 -6.89 1.82 18.60
CA PHE A 45 -7.87 1.93 17.51
C PHE A 45 -7.19 2.23 16.16
N VAL A 46 -6.21 3.13 16.14
CA VAL A 46 -5.44 3.47 14.93
C VAL A 46 -4.64 2.26 14.43
N ILE A 47 -3.98 1.52 15.31
CA ILE A 47 -3.23 0.30 14.97
C ILE A 47 -4.19 -0.79 14.44
N MET A 48 -5.31 -1.05 15.12
CA MET A 48 -6.29 -2.03 14.64
C MET A 48 -6.86 -1.68 13.26
N ARG A 49 -7.14 -0.39 13.00
CA ARG A 49 -7.72 0.04 11.73
C ARG A 49 -6.71 -0.02 10.57
N SER A 50 -5.44 0.30 10.84
CA SER A 50 -4.37 0.30 9.84
C SER A 50 -3.84 -1.10 9.50
N GLN A 51 -3.98 -2.07 10.42
CA GLN A 51 -3.69 -3.50 10.16
C GLN A 51 -4.74 -4.18 9.27
N ARG A 52 -5.90 -3.56 9.05
CA ARG A 52 -6.92 -4.11 8.15
C ARG A 52 -6.37 -4.08 6.73
N LYS A 53 -5.85 -5.22 6.27
CA LYS A 53 -5.37 -5.39 4.89
C LYS A 53 -6.51 -4.92 3.98
N LEU A 54 -6.27 -3.83 3.24
CA LEU A 54 -7.17 -3.34 2.22
C LEU A 54 -7.09 -4.34 1.05
N THR A 55 -7.63 -5.54 1.22
CA THR A 55 -7.78 -6.54 0.17
C THR A 55 -8.88 -6.05 -0.75
N LEU A 56 -8.53 -5.12 -1.63
CA LEU A 56 -9.37 -4.73 -2.75
C LEU A 56 -9.37 -5.90 -3.73
N THR A 57 -10.41 -6.73 -3.64
CA THR A 57 -10.62 -7.84 -4.57
C THR A 57 -11.20 -7.28 -5.86
N ALA A 58 -10.35 -6.97 -6.84
CA ALA A 58 -10.82 -6.65 -8.18
C ALA A 58 -11.28 -7.95 -8.87
N GLY A 59 -12.58 -8.07 -9.12
CA GLY A 59 -13.16 -9.10 -9.99
C GLY A 59 -12.90 -10.56 -9.59
N ARG A 60 -12.68 -10.85 -8.30
CA ARG A 60 -12.49 -12.23 -7.76
C ARG A 60 -11.25 -12.98 -8.30
N MET A 61 -10.38 -12.33 -9.09
CA MET A 61 -9.25 -12.97 -9.80
C MET A 61 -7.88 -12.68 -9.17
N ALA A 62 -7.70 -11.57 -8.47
CA ALA A 62 -6.42 -11.26 -7.81
C ALA A 62 -6.63 -10.45 -6.54
N ASN A 63 -5.97 -10.86 -5.46
CA ASN A 63 -5.75 -9.98 -4.32
C ASN A 63 -4.86 -8.84 -4.83
N LEU A 64 -5.38 -7.60 -4.89
CA LEU A 64 -4.57 -6.41 -5.14
C LEU A 64 -3.71 -6.15 -3.91
N SER A 65 -2.65 -6.95 -3.76
CA SER A 65 -1.59 -6.71 -2.79
C SER A 65 -0.55 -5.79 -3.42
N LEU A 66 0.23 -5.12 -2.55
CA LEU A 66 1.41 -4.35 -2.95
C LEU A 66 2.36 -5.18 -3.84
N GLU A 67 2.47 -6.48 -3.58
CA GLU A 67 3.31 -7.41 -4.34
C GLU A 67 2.84 -7.53 -5.79
N THR A 68 1.54 -7.70 -6.01
CA THR A 68 0.96 -7.78 -7.36
C THR A 68 1.21 -6.49 -8.14
N PHE A 69 1.05 -5.32 -7.49
CA PHE A 69 1.35 -4.03 -8.10
C PHE A 69 2.83 -3.89 -8.48
N THR A 70 3.75 -4.24 -7.58
CA THR A 70 5.21 -4.18 -7.87
C THR A 70 5.60 -5.13 -9.01
N THR A 71 4.94 -6.28 -9.12
CA THR A 71 5.17 -7.25 -10.18
C THR A 71 4.72 -6.70 -11.53
N ILE A 72 3.54 -6.08 -11.59
CA ILE A 72 3.03 -5.41 -12.80
C ILE A 72 3.97 -4.27 -13.21
N MET A 73 4.38 -3.42 -12.28
CA MET A 73 5.33 -2.33 -12.57
C MET A 73 6.66 -2.84 -13.12
N LYS A 74 7.23 -3.90 -12.52
CA LYS A 74 8.46 -4.52 -13.01
C LYS A 74 8.29 -5.11 -14.42
N ALA A 75 7.17 -5.79 -14.67
CA ALA A 75 6.88 -6.33 -15.99
C ALA A 75 6.78 -5.21 -17.03
N SER A 76 6.04 -4.13 -16.74
CA SER A 76 5.91 -2.97 -17.63
C SER A 76 7.26 -2.34 -17.98
N VAL A 77 8.12 -2.10 -16.97
CA VAL A 77 9.47 -1.55 -17.19
C VAL A 77 10.34 -2.51 -17.99
N SER A 78 10.23 -3.82 -17.73
CA SER A 78 10.94 -4.85 -18.50
C SER A 78 10.54 -4.82 -19.98
N TYR A 79 9.24 -4.76 -20.28
CA TYR A 79 8.75 -4.65 -21.66
C TYR A 79 9.25 -3.40 -22.36
N VAL A 80 9.23 -2.24 -21.70
CA VAL A 80 9.77 -0.99 -22.25
C VAL A 80 11.28 -1.10 -22.49
N SER A 81 12.02 -1.72 -21.57
CA SER A 81 13.47 -1.92 -21.70
C SER A 81 13.82 -2.80 -22.90
N VAL A 82 13.09 -3.91 -23.10
CA VAL A 82 13.25 -4.78 -24.28
C VAL A 82 12.95 -4.01 -25.56
N PHE A 83 11.86 -3.23 -25.58
CA PHE A 83 11.49 -2.42 -26.74
C PHE A 83 12.57 -1.38 -27.08
N ASN A 84 13.14 -0.73 -26.06
CA ASN A 84 14.25 0.23 -26.20
C ASN A 84 15.59 -0.43 -26.55
N ALA A 85 15.78 -1.72 -26.28
CA ALA A 85 16.98 -2.44 -26.67
C ALA A 85 16.92 -2.96 -28.11
N MET A 86 15.71 -3.15 -28.63
CA MET A 86 15.48 -3.63 -30.00
C MET A 86 15.43 -2.50 -31.05
N TYR A 87 15.19 -1.26 -30.63
CA TYR A 87 15.18 -0.06 -31.47
C TYR A 87 16.36 0.84 -31.11
#